data_AF-A0A151JMJ6-F1
#
_entry.id   AF-A0A151JMJ6-F1
#
_cell.length_a   1.000
_cell.length_b   1.000
_cell.length_c   1.000
_cell.angle_alpha   90.00
_cell.angle_beta   90.00
_cell.angle_gamma   90.00
#
_symmetry.space_group_name_H-M   'P 1'
#
loop_
_entity.id
_entity.type
_entity.pdbx_description
1 polymer ?
#
loop_
_entity_poly.entity_id
_entity_poly.type
_entity_poly.pdbx_seq_one_letter_code
_entity_poly.pdbx_strand_id
1 'polypeptide(L)'
;MRRERELIQRELELARRENEILRQTPRSETSGNVVRTSNITLKSIGDYLAEFHGTEDTFLVWEREVRKLRVTYDLDDNSTKLLIGAKVKGKAAIWLHSKAEFIELDAESLLDEMRKMFEHRPGRFALRRKFEERKWKVDEAYQGIPNMRLRDHARMQRFKSLNLLLEAFENITLQTDGKNILSSTKSKFGTDRKETSDRQSASAKCYNCNQEGHLSASCPKPKREKGSCFNCGKMDHRLKNCPTKKESKQRR
;
A
#
# COMPACT_ATOMS: atom_id res chain seq x y z
N MET A 1 12.24 -62.43 -33.42
CA MET A 1 13.62 -61.94 -33.71
C MET A 1 13.76 -61.11 -35.00
N ARG A 2 13.68 -61.65 -36.24
CA ARG A 2 13.92 -60.84 -37.46
C ARG A 2 12.79 -59.83 -37.76
N ARG A 3 11.53 -60.28 -37.67
CA ARG A 3 10.35 -59.43 -37.84
C ARG A 3 10.21 -58.35 -36.77
N GLU A 4 10.55 -58.64 -35.51
CA GLU A 4 10.54 -57.64 -34.44
C GLU A 4 11.61 -56.57 -34.66
N ARG A 5 12.81 -56.95 -35.13
CA ARG A 5 13.86 -55.97 -35.47
C ARG A 5 13.43 -55.07 -36.62
N GLU A 6 12.75 -55.61 -37.63
CA GLU A 6 12.20 -54.83 -38.74
C GLU A 6 11.09 -53.88 -38.29
N LEU A 7 10.21 -54.31 -37.37
CA LEU A 7 9.16 -53.47 -36.79
C LEU A 7 9.75 -52.32 -35.97
N ILE A 8 10.69 -52.62 -35.06
CA ILE A 8 11.36 -51.62 -34.22
C ILE A 8 12.12 -50.61 -35.09
N GLN A 9 12.75 -51.06 -36.16
CA GLN A 9 13.47 -50.18 -37.07
C GLN A 9 12.54 -49.24 -37.83
N ARG A 10 11.33 -49.71 -38.19
CA ARG A 10 10.29 -48.90 -38.83
C ARG A 10 9.66 -47.90 -37.86
N GLU A 11 9.44 -48.28 -36.61
CA GLU A 11 8.94 -47.38 -35.55
C GLU A 11 9.96 -46.26 -35.24
N LEU A 12 11.25 -46.59 -35.17
CA LEU A 12 12.32 -45.60 -34.97
C LEU A 12 12.35 -44.56 -36.11
N GLU A 13 12.11 -45.01 -37.34
CA GLU A 13 12.10 -44.16 -38.52
C GLU A 13 10.89 -43.22 -38.54
N LEU A 14 9.72 -43.71 -38.12
CA LEU A 14 8.51 -42.90 -37.94
C LEU A 14 8.70 -41.85 -36.84
N ALA A 15 9.25 -42.23 -35.67
CA ALA A 15 9.49 -41.33 -34.56
C ALA A 15 10.50 -40.21 -34.89
N ARG A 16 11.52 -40.51 -35.71
CA ARG A 16 12.46 -39.50 -36.22
C ARG A 16 11.76 -38.51 -37.14
N ARG A 17 10.90 -39.01 -38.04
CA ARG A 17 10.16 -38.16 -38.98
C ARG A 17 9.13 -37.28 -38.28
N GLU A 18 8.48 -37.78 -37.25
CA GLU A 18 7.59 -37.01 -36.38
C GLU A 18 8.33 -35.89 -35.64
N ASN A 19 9.51 -36.18 -35.09
CA ASN A 19 10.36 -35.16 -34.45
C ASN A 19 10.85 -34.09 -35.45
N GLU A 20 11.17 -34.48 -36.67
CA GLU A 20 11.55 -33.55 -37.74
C GLU A 20 10.40 -32.59 -38.09
N ILE A 21 9.17 -33.12 -38.17
CA ILE A 21 7.97 -32.30 -38.42
C ILE A 21 7.72 -31.33 -37.27
N LEU A 22 7.84 -31.77 -36.00
CA LEU A 22 7.70 -30.89 -34.83
C LEU A 22 8.77 -29.79 -34.76
N ARG A 23 9.95 -30.03 -35.33
CA ARG A 23 11.00 -29.01 -35.47
C ARG A 23 10.72 -28.03 -36.60
N GLN A 24 10.02 -28.46 -37.64
CA GLN A 24 9.67 -27.65 -38.81
C GLN A 24 8.33 -26.91 -38.66
N THR A 25 7.46 -27.30 -37.71
CA THR A 25 6.25 -26.53 -37.38
C THR A 25 6.64 -25.18 -36.74
N PRO A 26 6.37 -24.04 -37.39
CA PRO A 26 6.60 -22.73 -36.78
C PRO A 26 5.63 -22.58 -35.62
N ARG A 27 6.16 -22.35 -34.41
CA ARG A 27 5.32 -21.91 -33.28
C ARG A 27 4.72 -20.57 -33.66
N SER A 28 3.40 -20.45 -33.54
CA SER A 28 2.67 -19.19 -33.76
C SER A 28 3.22 -18.12 -32.81
N GLU A 29 4.06 -17.23 -33.34
CA GLU A 29 4.58 -16.08 -32.61
C GLU A 29 3.50 -14.98 -32.60
N THR A 30 2.82 -14.83 -31.47
CA THR A 30 2.07 -13.60 -31.21
C THR A 30 3.05 -12.46 -31.00
N SER A 31 2.96 -11.50 -31.93
CA SER A 31 3.71 -10.25 -32.02
C SER A 31 3.95 -9.54 -30.68
N GLY A 32 5.21 -9.28 -30.42
CA GLY A 32 5.70 -8.26 -29.49
C GLY A 32 7.16 -8.00 -29.84
N ASN A 33 7.45 -6.81 -30.39
CA ASN A 33 8.79 -6.41 -30.80
C ASN A 33 9.66 -6.22 -29.53
N VAL A 34 10.25 -7.30 -29.03
CA VAL A 34 11.21 -7.27 -27.91
C VAL A 34 12.59 -7.48 -28.51
N VAL A 35 13.46 -6.49 -28.30
CA VAL A 35 14.90 -6.60 -28.54
C VAL A 35 15.39 -7.79 -27.71
N ARG A 36 15.62 -8.94 -28.36
CA ARG A 36 16.18 -10.13 -27.71
C ARG A 36 17.61 -9.79 -27.34
N THR A 37 17.86 -9.44 -26.07
CA THR A 37 19.22 -9.42 -25.52
C THR A 37 19.72 -10.84 -25.49
N SER A 38 20.32 -11.29 -26.59
CA SER A 38 20.94 -12.60 -26.72
C SER A 38 22.08 -12.70 -25.69
N ASN A 39 21.94 -13.66 -24.77
CA ASN A 39 22.94 -14.19 -23.84
C ASN A 39 23.12 -13.49 -22.48
N ILE A 40 22.08 -12.88 -21.90
CA ILE A 40 22.13 -12.59 -20.45
C ILE A 40 21.85 -13.91 -19.70
N THR A 41 22.83 -14.42 -18.96
CA THR A 41 22.63 -15.63 -18.16
C THR A 41 21.82 -15.32 -16.91
N LEU A 42 20.96 -16.24 -16.47
CA LEU A 42 20.19 -16.09 -15.23
C LEU A 42 21.09 -15.84 -14.01
N LYS A 43 22.32 -16.37 -14.04
CA LYS A 43 23.34 -16.12 -13.03
C LYS A 43 23.73 -14.63 -12.96
N SER A 44 23.98 -14.00 -14.12
CA SER A 44 24.29 -12.57 -14.21
C SER A 44 23.15 -11.68 -13.73
N ILE A 45 21.89 -12.10 -13.96
CA ILE A 45 20.71 -11.39 -13.42
C ILE A 45 20.65 -11.56 -11.90
N GLY A 46 20.96 -12.77 -11.43
CA GLY A 46 21.08 -13.10 -10.02
C GLY A 46 22.07 -12.21 -9.28
N ASP A 47 23.17 -11.79 -9.89
CA ASP A 47 24.16 -10.93 -9.22
C ASP A 47 23.60 -9.57 -8.76
N TYR A 48 22.48 -9.10 -9.35
CA TYR A 48 21.75 -7.91 -8.90
C TYR A 48 20.80 -8.15 -7.72
N LEU A 49 20.58 -9.40 -7.34
CA LEU A 49 19.69 -9.79 -6.26
C LEU A 49 20.48 -10.29 -5.05
N ALA A 50 20.24 -9.69 -3.89
CA ALA A 50 20.81 -10.14 -2.63
C ALA A 50 20.28 -11.54 -2.24
N GLU A 51 21.05 -12.28 -1.45
CA GLU A 51 20.56 -13.53 -0.87
C GLU A 51 19.52 -13.27 0.22
N PHE A 52 18.46 -14.05 0.24
CA PHE A 52 17.42 -13.98 1.26
C PHE A 52 17.50 -15.16 2.21
N HIS A 53 17.82 -14.89 3.48
CA HIS A 53 18.06 -15.91 4.50
C HIS A 53 16.85 -16.18 5.42
N GLY A 54 15.76 -15.40 5.27
CA GLY A 54 14.59 -15.47 6.15
C GLY A 54 14.70 -14.61 7.41
N THR A 55 15.49 -13.54 7.38
CA THR A 55 15.59 -12.57 8.48
C THR A 55 14.46 -11.54 8.45
N GLU A 56 14.03 -11.08 9.62
CA GLU A 56 12.95 -10.09 9.77
C GLU A 56 13.29 -8.77 9.06
N ASP A 57 12.25 -8.09 8.57
CA ASP A 57 12.24 -6.75 7.95
C ASP A 57 12.86 -6.57 6.55
N THR A 58 13.41 -7.61 5.92
CA THR A 58 14.06 -7.47 4.59
C THR A 58 13.26 -8.03 3.43
N PHE A 59 12.26 -8.88 3.70
CA PHE A 59 11.50 -9.58 2.67
C PHE A 59 10.81 -8.63 1.68
N LEU A 60 10.16 -7.56 2.15
CA LEU A 60 9.45 -6.61 1.28
C LEU A 60 10.34 -5.90 0.26
N VAL A 61 11.59 -5.62 0.64
CA VAL A 61 12.57 -4.99 -0.27
C VAL A 61 13.02 -6.03 -1.29
N TRP A 62 13.39 -7.22 -0.82
CA TRP A 62 13.85 -8.32 -1.65
C TRP A 62 12.79 -8.77 -2.68
N GLU A 63 11.55 -8.92 -2.25
CA GLU A 63 10.41 -9.29 -3.09
C GLU A 63 10.15 -8.27 -4.20
N ARG A 64 10.32 -6.97 -3.89
CA ARG A 64 10.22 -5.89 -4.88
C ARG A 64 11.36 -5.97 -5.90
N GLU A 65 12.57 -6.28 -5.46
CA GLU A 65 13.73 -6.46 -6.34
C GLU A 65 13.51 -7.64 -7.30
N VAL A 66 13.02 -8.78 -6.81
CA VAL A 66 12.65 -9.93 -7.65
C VAL A 66 11.65 -9.53 -8.73
N ARG A 67 10.53 -8.88 -8.37
CA ARG A 67 9.52 -8.46 -9.36
C ARG A 67 10.08 -7.46 -10.36
N LYS A 68 10.96 -6.56 -9.92
CA LYS A 68 11.61 -5.60 -10.81
C LYS A 68 12.51 -6.31 -11.81
N LEU A 69 13.31 -7.28 -11.37
CA LEU A 69 14.16 -8.09 -12.26
C LEU A 69 13.31 -8.89 -13.25
N ARG A 70 12.20 -9.48 -12.80
CA ARG A 70 11.24 -10.18 -13.66
C ARG A 70 10.75 -9.30 -14.82
N VAL A 71 10.26 -8.10 -14.52
CA VAL A 71 9.74 -7.18 -15.54
C VAL A 71 10.87 -6.60 -16.41
N THR A 72 12.02 -6.27 -15.82
CA THR A 72 13.11 -5.59 -16.55
C THR A 72 13.80 -6.53 -17.56
N TYR A 73 13.94 -7.80 -17.21
CA TYR A 73 14.62 -8.79 -18.03
C TYR A 73 13.68 -9.79 -18.70
N ASP A 74 12.37 -9.51 -18.68
CA ASP A 74 11.31 -10.36 -19.26
C ASP A 74 11.44 -11.83 -18.83
N LEU A 75 11.64 -12.05 -17.52
CA LEU A 75 11.79 -13.40 -16.99
C LEU A 75 10.45 -14.12 -17.01
N ASP A 76 10.43 -15.28 -17.66
CA ASP A 76 9.31 -16.19 -17.57
C ASP A 76 9.17 -16.77 -16.15
N ASP A 77 8.07 -17.49 -15.94
CA ASP A 77 7.74 -18.04 -14.63
C ASP A 77 8.85 -18.97 -14.10
N ASN A 78 9.35 -19.85 -14.97
CA ASN A 78 10.40 -20.82 -14.63
C ASN A 78 11.72 -20.14 -14.28
N SER A 79 12.15 -19.14 -15.07
CA SER A 79 13.38 -18.39 -14.81
C SER A 79 13.26 -17.59 -13.51
N THR A 80 12.08 -17.03 -13.22
CA THR A 80 11.82 -16.33 -11.96
C THR A 80 11.88 -17.28 -10.77
N LYS A 81 11.28 -18.48 -10.87
CA LYS A 81 11.36 -19.51 -9.82
C LYS A 81 12.78 -20.01 -9.60
N LEU A 82 13.54 -20.23 -10.67
CA LEU A 82 14.97 -20.59 -10.58
C LEU A 82 15.78 -19.49 -9.91
N LEU A 83 15.52 -18.21 -10.22
CA LEU A 83 16.16 -17.06 -9.59
C LEU A 83 15.87 -17.00 -8.08
N ILE A 84 14.60 -17.16 -7.70
CA ILE A 84 14.16 -17.22 -6.30
C ILE A 84 14.87 -18.38 -5.59
N GLY A 85 14.79 -19.60 -6.12
CA GLY A 85 15.43 -20.77 -5.53
C GLY A 85 16.95 -20.64 -5.40
N ALA A 86 17.60 -19.99 -6.37
CA ALA A 86 19.04 -19.73 -6.31
C ALA A 86 19.43 -18.75 -5.20
N LYS A 87 18.57 -17.76 -4.90
CA LYS A 87 18.85 -16.65 -3.97
C LYS A 87 18.27 -16.82 -2.58
N VAL A 88 17.35 -17.75 -2.40
CA VAL A 88 16.84 -18.14 -1.07
C VAL A 88 17.85 -19.07 -0.40
N LYS A 89 18.24 -18.76 0.84
CA LYS A 89 19.24 -19.46 1.65
C LYS A 89 18.76 -19.63 3.10
N GLY A 90 19.51 -20.38 3.90
CA GLY A 90 19.29 -20.49 5.35
C GLY A 90 17.88 -20.97 5.72
N LYS A 91 17.24 -20.29 6.67
CA LYS A 91 15.89 -20.66 7.17
C LYS A 91 14.83 -20.56 6.08
N ALA A 92 14.95 -19.58 5.19
CA ALA A 92 14.03 -19.43 4.07
C ALA A 92 14.13 -20.59 3.08
N ALA A 93 15.33 -21.13 2.84
CA ALA A 93 15.50 -22.31 1.98
C ALA A 93 14.89 -23.57 2.62
N ILE A 94 15.09 -23.76 3.93
CA ILE A 94 14.46 -24.88 4.65
C ILE A 94 12.93 -24.81 4.53
N TRP A 95 12.35 -23.62 4.70
CA TRP A 95 10.92 -23.41 4.51
C TRP A 95 10.46 -23.70 3.07
N LEU A 96 11.20 -23.21 2.06
CA LEU A 96 10.87 -23.42 0.65
C LEU A 96 10.88 -24.91 0.26
N HIS A 97 11.74 -25.71 0.89
CA HIS A 97 11.81 -27.15 0.65
C HIS A 97 10.97 -27.99 1.62
N SER A 98 10.24 -27.36 2.55
CA SER A 98 9.40 -28.07 3.52
C SER A 98 8.10 -28.61 2.93
N LYS A 99 7.65 -28.05 1.80
CA LYS A 99 6.41 -28.38 1.12
C LYS A 99 6.69 -28.56 -0.37
N ALA A 100 6.39 -29.74 -0.91
CA ALA A 100 6.61 -30.05 -2.32
C ALA A 100 5.69 -29.22 -3.23
N GLU A 101 4.54 -28.79 -2.71
CA GLU A 101 3.54 -27.99 -3.39
C GLU A 101 4.09 -26.63 -3.86
N PHE A 102 5.14 -26.11 -3.21
CA PHE A 102 5.77 -24.85 -3.60
C PHE A 102 6.48 -24.89 -4.96
N ILE A 103 6.84 -26.08 -5.46
CA ILE A 103 7.47 -26.25 -6.78
C ILE A 103 6.44 -26.04 -7.90
N GLU A 104 5.20 -26.42 -7.64
CA GLU A 104 4.09 -26.37 -8.61
C GLU A 104 3.48 -24.97 -8.74
N LEU A 105 3.67 -24.11 -7.74
CA LEU A 105 3.20 -22.72 -7.78
C LEU A 105 3.87 -21.96 -8.94
N ASP A 106 3.15 -20.97 -9.45
CA ASP A 106 3.76 -19.91 -10.26
C ASP A 106 4.58 -18.97 -9.37
N ALA A 107 5.41 -18.13 -10.00
CA ALA A 107 6.31 -17.24 -9.31
C ALA A 107 5.59 -16.19 -8.43
N GLU A 108 4.42 -15.67 -8.83
CA GLU A 108 3.69 -14.72 -7.99
C GLU A 108 3.06 -15.40 -6.78
N SER A 109 2.43 -16.56 -6.99
CA SER A 109 1.86 -17.38 -5.92
C SER A 109 2.92 -17.80 -4.91
N LEU A 110 4.13 -18.14 -5.37
CA LEU A 110 5.26 -18.45 -4.50
C LEU A 110 5.70 -17.23 -3.67
N LEU A 111 5.80 -16.05 -4.28
CA LEU A 111 6.14 -14.81 -3.57
C LEU A 111 5.07 -14.45 -2.52
N ASP A 112 3.79 -14.71 -2.79
CA ASP A 112 2.71 -14.51 -1.83
C ASP A 112 2.74 -15.49 -0.65
N GLU A 113 3.11 -16.76 -0.87
CA GLU A 113 3.35 -17.69 0.24
C GLU A 113 4.57 -17.28 1.08
N MET A 114 5.66 -16.86 0.41
CA MET A 114 6.82 -16.30 1.10
C MET A 114 6.45 -15.06 1.91
N ARG A 115 5.58 -14.20 1.37
CA ARG A 115 5.06 -13.02 2.05
C ARG A 115 4.35 -13.39 3.35
N LYS A 116 3.41 -14.34 3.30
CA LYS A 116 2.69 -14.79 4.50
C LYS A 116 3.64 -15.29 5.59
N MET A 117 4.75 -15.93 5.20
CA MET A 117 5.72 -16.48 6.14
C MET A 117 6.74 -15.44 6.65
N PHE A 118 7.23 -14.56 5.79
CA PHE A 118 8.41 -13.73 6.07
C PHE A 118 8.13 -12.24 6.16
N GLU A 119 6.93 -11.77 5.77
CA GLU A 119 6.53 -10.39 5.95
C GLU A 119 6.29 -10.11 7.44
N HIS A 120 7.37 -9.72 8.11
CA HIS A 120 7.33 -9.12 9.42
C HIS A 120 7.48 -7.63 9.22
N ARG A 121 6.36 -6.90 9.37
CA ARG A 121 6.44 -5.44 9.46
C ARG A 121 6.99 -5.11 10.84
N PRO A 122 8.14 -4.43 10.95
CA PRO A 122 8.71 -4.12 12.25
C PRO A 122 7.70 -3.29 13.04
N GLY A 123 7.44 -3.73 14.27
CA GLY A 123 6.56 -3.01 15.18
C GLY A 123 7.06 -1.58 15.40
N ARG A 124 6.16 -0.68 15.77
CA ARG A 124 6.47 0.75 16.01
C ARG A 124 7.70 0.94 16.91
N PHE A 125 7.88 0.08 17.92
CA PHE A 125 9.03 0.09 18.82
C PHE A 125 10.36 -0.29 18.14
N ALA A 126 10.36 -1.30 17.27
CA ALA A 126 11.56 -1.71 16.52
C ALA A 126 11.98 -0.62 15.53
N LEU A 127 11.01 0.00 14.84
CA LEU A 127 11.25 1.15 13.96
C LEU A 127 11.80 2.35 14.74
N ARG A 128 11.24 2.64 15.92
CA ARG A 128 11.72 3.71 16.80
C ARG A 128 13.16 3.46 17.25
N ARG A 129 13.49 2.24 17.70
CA ARG A 129 14.84 1.89 18.14
C ARG A 129 15.86 2.02 16.99
N LYS A 130 15.53 1.53 15.80
CA LYS A 130 16.37 1.70 14.59
C LYS A 130 16.56 3.18 14.22
N PHE A 131 15.54 4.01 14.40
CA PHE A 131 15.63 5.44 14.16
C PHE A 131 16.53 6.14 15.19
N GLU A 132 16.41 5.79 16.47
CA GLU A 132 17.21 6.31 17.57
C GLU A 132 18.69 5.86 17.49
N GLU A 133 18.95 4.63 17.02
CA GLU A 133 20.29 4.09 16.79
C GLU A 133 21.02 4.77 15.62
N ARG A 134 20.29 5.44 14.72
CA ARG A 134 20.88 6.10 13.54
C ARG A 134 21.63 7.38 13.94
N LYS A 135 22.93 7.43 13.64
CA LYS A 135 23.75 8.65 13.74
C LYS A 135 23.58 9.50 12.48
N TRP A 136 22.89 10.64 12.63
CA TRP A 136 22.63 11.58 11.54
C TRP A 136 23.89 12.41 11.23
N LYS A 137 24.25 12.52 9.95
CA LYS A 137 25.30 13.44 9.49
C LYS A 137 24.68 14.83 9.31
N VAL A 138 25.43 15.87 9.65
CA VAL A 138 24.99 17.28 9.58
C VAL A 138 24.55 17.68 8.16
N ASP A 139 25.14 17.04 7.13
CA ASP A 139 24.85 17.32 5.72
C ASP A 139 23.93 16.27 5.06
N GLU A 140 23.45 15.24 5.78
CA GLU A 140 22.43 14.31 5.28
C GLU A 140 21.04 14.97 5.31
N ALA A 141 20.82 15.94 4.43
CA ALA A 141 19.62 16.76 4.41
C ALA A 141 18.42 16.02 3.79
N TYR A 142 17.66 15.28 4.61
CA TYR A 142 16.23 14.95 4.47
C TYR A 142 15.75 14.29 3.15
N GLN A 143 16.63 14.02 2.18
CA GLN A 143 16.29 13.50 0.84
C GLN A 143 15.64 12.11 0.89
N GLY A 144 15.88 11.35 1.96
CA GLY A 144 15.28 10.03 2.20
C GLY A 144 13.85 10.04 2.73
N ILE A 145 13.25 11.19 3.08
CA ILE A 145 11.85 11.25 3.56
C ILE A 145 10.91 11.21 2.35
N PRO A 146 10.17 10.12 2.09
CA PRO A 146 9.37 9.99 0.86
C PRO A 146 8.24 11.02 0.78
N ASN A 147 7.75 11.50 1.92
CA ASN A 147 6.71 12.50 2.00
C ASN A 147 7.30 13.93 1.89
N MET A 148 6.96 14.61 0.81
CA MET A 148 7.46 15.95 0.47
C MET A 148 7.14 17.00 1.55
N ARG A 149 5.93 16.97 2.14
CA ARG A 149 5.52 17.94 3.17
C ARG A 149 6.32 17.77 4.46
N LEU A 150 6.60 16.54 4.87
CA LEU A 150 7.44 16.28 6.05
C LEU A 150 8.88 16.69 5.80
N ARG A 151 9.38 16.49 4.58
CA ARG A 151 10.72 16.93 4.16
C ARG A 151 10.84 18.45 4.21
N ASP A 152 9.86 19.16 3.68
CA ASP A 152 9.85 20.63 3.63
C ASP A 152 9.63 21.24 5.02
N HIS A 153 8.81 20.62 5.87
CA HIS A 153 8.64 21.03 7.26
C HIS A 153 9.93 20.84 8.07
N ALA A 154 10.61 19.70 7.92
CA ALA A 154 11.90 19.45 8.57
C ALA A 154 12.99 20.44 8.12
N ARG A 155 12.99 20.82 6.83
CA ARG A 155 13.88 21.87 6.28
C ARG A 155 13.57 23.26 6.85
N MET A 156 12.29 23.63 6.93
CA MET A 156 11.87 24.95 7.41
C MET A 156 12.16 25.17 8.90
N GLN A 157 12.02 24.12 9.72
CA GLN A 157 12.17 24.23 11.18
C GLN A 157 13.63 24.22 11.68
N ARG A 158 14.62 24.00 10.81
CA ARG A 158 16.07 24.08 11.11
C ARG A 158 16.47 23.38 12.43
N PHE A 159 16.00 22.16 12.66
CA PHE A 159 16.27 21.45 13.91
C PHE A 159 17.78 21.22 14.09
N LYS A 160 18.35 21.83 15.14
CA LYS A 160 19.80 21.82 15.44
C LYS A 160 20.24 20.64 16.30
N SER A 161 19.31 19.82 16.79
CA SER A 161 19.59 18.67 17.66
C SER A 161 18.51 17.60 17.55
N LEU A 162 18.87 16.36 17.93
CA LEU A 162 17.98 15.20 17.94
C LEU A 162 16.78 15.39 18.89
N ASN A 163 16.97 16.06 20.03
CA ASN A 163 15.89 16.29 20.99
C ASN A 163 14.82 17.24 20.45
N LEU A 164 15.22 18.31 19.76
CA LEU A 164 14.28 19.23 19.11
C LEU A 164 13.47 18.55 18.01
N LEU A 165 14.09 17.59 17.30
CA LEU A 165 13.40 16.77 16.31
C LEU A 165 12.41 15.81 16.98
N LEU A 166 12.79 15.15 18.07
CA LEU A 166 11.91 14.23 18.79
C LEU A 166 10.71 14.95 19.41
N GLU A 167 10.92 16.10 20.03
CA GLU A 167 9.87 16.94 20.62
C GLU A 167 8.89 17.46 19.56
N ALA A 168 9.40 17.90 18.40
CA ALA A 168 8.56 18.37 17.31
C ALA A 168 7.70 17.26 16.68
N PHE A 169 8.15 16.01 16.73
CA PHE A 169 7.44 14.86 16.15
C PHE A 169 6.64 14.06 17.19
N GLU A 170 6.81 14.31 18.48
CA GLU A 170 6.10 13.64 19.58
C GLU A 170 4.57 13.77 19.47
N ASN A 171 4.11 14.91 18.92
CA ASN A 171 2.69 15.23 18.79
C ASN A 171 2.16 15.19 17.35
N ILE A 172 2.98 14.78 16.37
CA ILE A 172 2.53 14.64 14.98
C ILE A 172 1.75 13.34 14.85
N THR A 173 0.42 13.47 14.80
CA THR A 173 -0.47 12.38 14.39
C THR A 173 -0.50 12.32 12.88
N LEU A 174 0.09 11.26 12.31
CA LEU A 174 -0.05 10.98 10.88
C LEU A 174 -1.50 10.58 10.62
N GLN A 175 -2.28 11.46 10.01
CA GLN A 175 -3.55 11.07 9.43
C GLN A 175 -3.26 10.04 8.34
N THR A 176 -3.60 8.79 8.61
CA THR A 176 -3.66 7.75 7.59
C THR A 176 -4.85 8.06 6.71
N ASP A 177 -4.61 8.34 5.43
CA ASP A 177 -5.68 8.60 4.47
C ASP A 177 -6.68 7.43 4.46
N GLY A 178 -7.94 7.74 4.77
CA GLY A 178 -9.08 6.90 4.38
C GLY A 178 -9.87 6.21 5.49
N LYS A 179 -10.45 6.97 6.45
CA LYS A 179 -11.89 6.94 6.83
C LYS A 179 -12.14 7.76 8.11
N ASN A 180 -13.20 8.58 8.05
CA ASN A 180 -13.72 9.52 9.07
C ASN A 180 -13.51 9.13 10.54
N ILE A 181 -12.94 10.01 11.38
CA ILE A 181 -13.62 11.08 12.15
C ILE A 181 -14.78 10.54 13.01
N LEU A 182 -14.50 10.19 14.28
CA LEU A 182 -15.07 10.82 15.50
C LEU A 182 -14.77 10.01 16.78
N SER A 183 -14.41 10.76 17.83
CA SER A 183 -14.31 10.40 19.25
C SER A 183 -13.08 9.55 19.61
N SER A 184 -12.32 9.80 20.67
CA SER A 184 -12.49 10.56 21.90
C SER A 184 -11.05 10.76 22.44
N THR A 185 -10.61 11.92 22.88
CA THR A 185 -10.61 12.19 24.33
C THR A 185 -10.45 13.68 24.66
N LYS A 186 -11.22 14.09 25.67
CA LYS A 186 -11.15 15.36 26.39
C LYS A 186 -9.76 15.62 27.01
N SER A 187 -9.30 16.86 26.96
CA SER A 187 -8.87 17.64 28.13
C SER A 187 -8.84 19.13 27.73
N LYS A 188 -9.75 19.98 28.24
CA LYS A 188 -9.50 20.89 29.37
C LYS A 188 -8.11 21.55 29.33
N PHE A 189 -8.02 22.76 28.81
CA PHE A 189 -7.83 24.01 29.59
C PHE A 189 -7.78 25.18 28.59
N GLY A 190 -8.50 26.26 28.89
CA GLY A 190 -8.51 27.46 28.07
C GLY A 190 -7.26 28.31 28.29
N THR A 191 -6.98 29.18 27.32
CA THR A 191 -6.92 30.65 27.52
C THR A 191 -6.72 31.33 26.16
N ASP A 192 -7.61 32.30 25.93
CA ASP A 192 -7.42 33.59 25.27
C ASP A 192 -6.87 33.74 23.84
N ARG A 193 -7.84 34.04 22.96
CA ARG A 193 -7.91 35.20 22.05
C ARG A 193 -6.75 35.44 21.05
N LYS A 194 -7.10 35.36 19.76
CA LYS A 194 -7.45 36.58 19.01
C LYS A 194 -8.29 36.30 17.77
N GLU A 195 -9.38 37.05 17.67
CA GLU A 195 -10.26 37.20 16.52
C GLU A 195 -9.49 37.73 15.31
N THR A 196 -9.76 37.18 14.14
CA THR A 196 -9.98 38.00 12.95
C THR A 196 -11.27 37.55 12.29
N SER A 197 -12.14 38.53 12.10
CA SER A 197 -13.47 38.43 11.55
C SER A 197 -13.46 38.24 10.04
N ASP A 198 -14.65 37.91 9.54
CA ASP A 198 -15.10 38.20 8.19
C ASP A 198 -14.49 37.38 7.06
N ARG A 199 -15.17 36.26 6.78
CA ARG A 199 -15.93 36.16 5.53
C ARG A 199 -16.88 34.95 5.55
N GLN A 200 -18.13 35.23 5.16
CA GLN A 200 -19.13 34.31 4.61
C GLN A 200 -19.98 33.50 5.61
N SER A 201 -21.04 34.12 6.12
CA SER A 201 -22.20 33.42 6.67
C SER A 201 -23.53 34.04 6.20
N ALA A 202 -23.55 34.61 4.99
CA ALA A 202 -24.75 35.20 4.40
C ALA A 202 -25.82 34.17 3.93
N SER A 203 -25.57 32.86 4.05
CA SER A 203 -26.51 31.81 3.62
C SER A 203 -26.67 30.65 4.60
N ALA A 204 -26.03 30.69 5.77
CA ALA A 204 -26.10 29.59 6.73
C ALA A 204 -27.38 29.70 7.59
N LYS A 205 -28.24 28.67 7.51
CA LYS A 205 -29.38 28.47 8.41
C LYS A 205 -28.89 27.91 9.74
N CYS A 206 -29.27 28.56 10.85
CA CYS A 206 -28.93 28.13 12.19
C CYS A 206 -29.54 26.76 12.51
N TYR A 207 -28.73 25.76 12.87
CA TYR A 207 -29.24 24.43 13.23
C TYR A 207 -29.98 24.38 14.58
N ASN A 208 -29.95 25.46 15.37
CA ASN A 208 -30.72 25.56 16.61
C ASN A 208 -32.15 26.10 16.37
N CYS A 209 -32.30 27.19 15.60
CA CYS A 209 -33.58 27.89 15.43
C CYS A 209 -34.11 27.97 14.00
N ASN A 210 -33.35 27.42 13.04
CA ASN A 210 -33.65 27.40 11.60
C ASN A 210 -33.79 28.79 10.94
N GLN A 211 -33.32 29.86 11.61
CA GLN A 211 -33.26 31.21 11.04
C GLN A 211 -31.91 31.45 10.35
N GLU A 212 -31.90 32.30 9.33
CA GLU A 212 -30.71 32.67 8.56
C GLU A 212 -29.91 33.79 9.27
N GLY A 213 -28.66 33.97 8.88
CA GLY A 213 -27.79 35.05 9.37
C GLY A 213 -26.96 34.72 10.62
N HIS A 214 -27.07 33.50 11.17
CA HIS A 214 -26.20 33.04 12.27
C HIS A 214 -26.08 31.52 12.31
N LEU A 215 -25.03 31.03 12.96
CA LEU A 215 -24.82 29.60 13.24
C LEU A 215 -25.31 29.23 14.64
N SER A 216 -25.49 27.94 14.92
CA SER A 216 -25.96 27.45 16.23
C SER A 216 -25.11 27.91 17.42
N ALA A 217 -23.83 28.23 17.18
CA ALA A 217 -22.92 28.76 18.18
C ALA A 217 -23.29 30.19 18.63
N SER A 218 -23.91 30.98 17.75
CA SER A 218 -24.31 32.38 17.97
C SER A 218 -25.83 32.55 17.98
N CYS A 219 -26.58 31.50 18.32
CA CYS A 219 -28.03 31.54 18.33
C CYS A 219 -28.56 32.22 19.60
N PRO A 220 -29.41 33.27 19.49
CA PRO A 220 -29.97 33.96 20.65
C PRO A 220 -31.09 33.17 21.34
N LYS A 221 -31.55 32.06 20.74
CA LYS A 221 -32.59 31.19 21.33
C LYS A 221 -31.97 30.10 22.21
N PRO A 222 -32.67 29.64 23.26
CA PRO A 222 -32.19 28.54 24.11
C PRO A 222 -31.88 27.30 23.27
N LYS A 223 -30.92 26.49 23.73
CA LYS A 223 -30.53 25.25 23.03
C LYS A 223 -31.72 24.29 23.02
N ARG A 224 -32.13 23.89 21.82
CA ARG A 224 -33.15 22.85 21.63
C ARG A 224 -32.71 21.52 22.24
N GLU A 225 -33.66 20.78 22.79
CA GLU A 225 -33.41 19.41 23.25
C GLU A 225 -33.04 18.52 22.07
N LYS A 226 -32.00 17.69 22.26
CA LYS A 226 -31.47 16.80 21.22
C LYS A 226 -32.55 15.78 20.85
N GLY A 227 -33.06 15.90 19.63
CA GLY A 227 -34.12 15.02 19.15
C GLY A 227 -35.51 15.66 19.08
N SER A 228 -35.64 16.95 19.33
CA SER A 228 -36.89 17.68 19.08
C SER A 228 -37.14 17.90 17.59
N CYS A 229 -38.35 18.26 17.18
CA CYS A 229 -38.66 18.72 15.83
C CYS A 229 -37.99 20.07 15.56
N PHE A 230 -37.42 20.28 14.36
CA PHE A 230 -36.77 21.55 14.00
C PHE A 230 -37.77 22.68 13.70
N ASN A 231 -39.06 22.37 13.52
CA ASN A 231 -40.11 23.36 13.27
C ASN A 231 -40.87 23.74 14.54
N CYS A 232 -41.35 22.76 15.31
CA CYS A 232 -42.25 23.01 16.46
C CYS A 232 -41.65 22.66 17.83
N GLY A 233 -40.44 22.11 17.90
CA GLY A 233 -39.77 21.78 19.16
C GLY A 233 -40.29 20.53 19.90
N LYS A 234 -41.34 19.86 19.44
CA LYS A 234 -41.85 18.61 20.06
C LYS A 234 -40.92 17.41 19.79
N MET A 235 -40.78 16.50 20.75
CA MET A 235 -39.89 15.33 20.65
C MET A 235 -40.47 14.17 19.81
N ASP A 236 -41.77 14.21 19.53
CA ASP A 236 -42.54 13.12 18.90
C ASP A 236 -42.21 12.91 17.41
N HIS A 237 -41.71 13.94 16.71
CA HIS A 237 -41.44 13.85 15.27
C HIS A 237 -40.23 14.68 14.83
N ARG A 238 -39.69 14.35 13.65
CA ARG A 238 -38.66 15.13 12.96
C ARG A 238 -39.30 16.16 12.03
N LEU A 239 -38.52 17.13 11.55
CA LEU A 239 -38.97 18.20 10.63
C LEU A 239 -39.80 17.68 9.44
N LYS A 240 -39.40 16.53 8.88
CA LYS A 240 -40.07 15.91 7.72
C LYS A 240 -41.51 15.48 8.01
N ASN A 241 -41.79 15.07 9.24
CA ASN A 241 -43.08 14.53 9.68
C ASN A 241 -43.79 15.51 10.62
N CYS A 242 -43.49 16.82 10.50
CA CYS A 242 -44.07 17.82 11.38
C CYS A 242 -45.52 18.11 10.99
N PRO A 243 -46.51 17.84 11.86
CA PRO A 243 -47.92 18.05 11.57
C PRO A 243 -48.28 19.54 11.44
N THR A 244 -47.39 20.45 11.89
CA THR A 244 -47.58 21.90 11.79
C THR A 244 -46.74 22.55 10.69
N LYS A 245 -46.34 21.80 9.65
CA LYS A 245 -45.54 22.31 8.54
C LYS A 245 -46.34 23.36 7.76
N LYS A 246 -46.17 24.65 8.10
CA LYS A 246 -46.67 25.75 7.25
C LYS A 246 -45.92 25.71 5.93
N GLU A 247 -46.66 25.61 4.83
CA GLU A 247 -46.15 25.71 3.46
C GLU A 247 -45.49 27.08 3.24
N SER A 248 -44.17 27.15 3.34
CA SER A 248 -43.43 28.33 2.92
C SER A 248 -43.11 28.23 1.42
N LYS A 249 -44.08 28.72 0.64
CA LYS A 249 -44.02 29.39 -0.67
C LYS A 249 -42.93 28.97 -1.67
N GLN A 250 -43.44 28.58 -2.86
CA GLN A 250 -42.79 28.68 -4.17
C GLN A 250 -41.82 29.86 -4.26
N ARG A 251 -40.61 29.61 -4.76
CA ARG A 251 -39.81 30.62 -5.45
C ARG A 251 -39.67 30.18 -6.90
N ARG A 252 -40.18 31.08 -7.76
CA ARG A 252 -40.06 31.15 -9.22
C ARG A 252 -38.62 30.97 -9.69
#